data_AF-A0A2V7MGU9-F1
#
_entry.id   AF-A0A2V7MGU9-F1
#
_cell.length_a   1.000
_cell.length_b   1.000
_cell.length_c   1.000
_cell.angle_alpha   90.00
_cell.angle_beta   90.00
_cell.angle_gamma   90.00
#
_symmetry.space_group_name_H-M   'P 1'
#
loop_
_entity.id
_entity.type
_entity.pdbx_description
1 polymer ?
#
loop_
_entity_poly.entity_id
_entity_poly.type
_entity_poly.pdbx_seq_one_letter_code
_entity_poly.pdbx_strand_id
1 'polypeptide(L)'
;MHERAPAFSGSDGQSYSVGTYVDDAPDARGGYGAALLFVRWSDAGDRPVGHLETDYLFRGATPADALAPLLALTLQDVKRHLDACIQRQEPRTENEGRV
;
A
#
# COMPACT_ATOMS: atom_id res chain seq x y z
N MET A 1 -12.23 5.62 15.34
CA MET A 1 -11.93 6.86 14.59
C MET A 1 -10.63 6.58 13.83
N HIS A 2 -10.69 6.34 12.52
CA HIS A 2 -9.48 6.11 11.73
C HIS A 2 -8.93 7.48 11.35
N GLU A 3 -7.99 7.99 12.14
CA GLU A 3 -7.27 9.22 11.79
C GLU A 3 -6.63 9.02 10.42
N ARG A 4 -6.95 9.90 9.47
CA ARG A 4 -6.40 9.82 8.13
C ARG A 4 -4.90 10.05 8.23
N ALA A 5 -4.11 9.01 7.95
CA ALA A 5 -2.66 9.14 7.85
C ALA A 5 -2.28 10.24 6.86
N PRO A 6 -1.05 10.81 6.96
CA PRO A 6 -0.56 11.82 6.03
C PRO A 6 -0.77 11.39 4.57
N ALA A 7 -1.17 12.34 3.73
CA ALA A 7 -1.30 12.09 2.30
C ALA A 7 0.11 12.03 1.66
N PHE A 8 0.37 10.96 0.91
CA PHE A 8 1.55 10.80 0.07
C PHE A 8 1.20 11.17 -1.37
N SER A 9 2.09 11.90 -2.03
CA SER A 9 2.02 12.09 -3.49
C SER A 9 2.71 10.91 -4.18
N GLY A 10 1.97 10.13 -4.96
CA GLY A 10 2.52 9.05 -5.77
C GLY A 10 3.41 9.58 -6.89
N SER A 11 4.29 8.73 -7.43
CA SER A 11 5.10 9.07 -8.62
C SER A 11 4.25 9.27 -9.88
N ASP A 12 3.00 8.82 -9.88
CA ASP A 12 1.96 9.03 -10.90
C ASP A 12 1.23 10.38 -10.76
N GLY A 13 1.61 11.20 -9.77
CA GLY A 13 0.97 12.49 -9.49
C GLY A 13 -0.32 12.42 -8.69
N GLN A 14 -0.77 11.21 -8.29
CA GLN A 14 -2.01 11.02 -7.54
C GLN A 14 -1.81 11.13 -6.02
N SER A 15 -2.89 11.43 -5.31
CA SER A 15 -2.88 11.51 -3.84
C SER A 15 -3.27 10.18 -3.19
N TYR A 16 -2.46 9.74 -2.24
CA TYR A 16 -2.66 8.47 -1.53
C TYR A 16 -2.68 8.67 -0.02
N SER A 17 -3.57 7.97 0.70
CA SER A 17 -3.42 7.75 2.15
C SER A 17 -2.96 6.32 2.41
N VAL A 18 -2.25 6.08 3.50
CA VAL A 18 -1.80 4.73 3.88
C VAL A 18 -2.56 4.20 5.08
N GLY A 19 -2.83 2.90 5.09
CA GLY A 19 -3.24 2.11 6.23
C GLY A 19 -2.39 0.85 6.35
N THR A 20 -2.37 0.24 7.53
CA THR A 20 -1.76 -1.07 7.74
C THR A 20 -2.82 -2.16 7.69
N TYR A 21 -2.49 -3.28 7.06
CA TYR A 21 -3.31 -4.48 6.99
C TYR A 21 -2.56 -5.65 7.62
N VAL A 22 -3.27 -6.49 8.37
CA VAL A 22 -2.78 -7.77 8.90
C VAL A 22 -3.88 -8.79 8.69
N ASP A 23 -3.51 -10.00 8.31
CA ASP A 23 -4.49 -11.08 8.18
C ASP A 23 -5.23 -11.34 9.50
N ASP A 24 -6.52 -11.60 9.42
CA ASP A 24 -7.34 -11.96 10.59
C ASP A 24 -7.09 -13.41 11.04
N ALA A 25 -6.55 -14.25 10.15
CA ALA A 25 -6.25 -15.65 10.38
C ALA A 25 -4.83 -16.00 9.93
N PRO A 26 -4.16 -16.96 10.60
CA PRO A 26 -2.84 -17.38 10.19
C PRO A 26 -2.90 -18.21 8.90
N ASP A 27 -1.82 -18.19 8.13
CA ASP A 27 -1.65 -19.02 6.95
C ASP A 27 -1.47 -20.51 7.29
N ALA A 28 -1.31 -21.36 6.27
CA ALA A 28 -1.11 -22.80 6.43
C ALA A 28 0.13 -23.18 7.27
N ARG A 29 1.07 -22.25 7.50
CA ARG A 29 2.26 -22.44 8.34
C ARG A 29 2.09 -21.85 9.74
N GLY A 30 0.92 -21.29 10.06
CA GLY A 30 0.61 -20.70 11.35
C GLY A 30 1.06 -19.25 11.51
N GLY A 31 1.47 -18.57 10.44
CA GLY A 31 1.97 -17.19 10.49
C GLY A 31 0.95 -16.17 9.98
N TYR A 32 1.01 -14.95 10.51
CA TYR A 32 0.20 -13.81 10.07
C TYR A 32 1.00 -12.91 9.14
N GLY A 33 0.44 -12.52 7.99
CA GLY A 33 1.04 -11.56 7.08
C GLY A 33 0.61 -10.13 7.40
N ALA A 34 1.52 -9.17 7.24
CA ALA A 34 1.24 -7.74 7.35
C ALA A 34 1.69 -6.97 6.10
N ALA A 35 0.85 -6.06 5.62
CA ALA A 35 1.04 -5.29 4.38
C ALA A 35 0.60 -3.83 4.54
N LEU A 36 1.04 -2.97 3.61
CA LEU A 36 0.55 -1.60 3.49
C LEU A 36 -0.57 -1.54 2.46
N LEU A 37 -1.65 -0.84 2.82
CA LEU A 37 -2.77 -0.52 1.94
C LEU A 37 -2.74 0.98 1.62
N PHE A 38 -2.53 1.32 0.35
CA PHE A 38 -2.58 2.69 -0.13
C PHE A 38 -3.91 2.97 -0.80
N VAL A 39 -4.69 3.91 -0.27
CA VAL A 39 -5.96 4.33 -0.86
C VAL A 39 -5.71 5.53 -1.76
N ARG A 40 -6.02 5.40 -3.05
CA ARG A 40 -5.96 6.48 -4.04
C ARG A 40 -7.19 7.36 -3.94
N TRP A 41 -7.01 8.68 -3.91
CA TRP A 41 -8.09 9.66 -3.83
C TRP A 41 -8.35 10.34 -5.18
N SER A 42 -9.57 10.83 -5.38
CA SER A 42 -9.89 11.74 -6.48
C SER A 42 -9.02 12.99 -6.44
N ASP A 43 -8.89 13.71 -7.56
CA ASP A 43 -8.19 15.00 -7.61
C ASP A 43 -8.76 16.01 -6.60
N ALA A 44 -10.07 15.95 -6.33
CA ALA A 44 -10.75 16.76 -5.33
C ALA A 44 -10.48 16.31 -3.89
N GLY A 45 -9.90 15.12 -3.68
CA GLY A 45 -9.60 14.54 -2.37
C GLY A 45 -10.83 14.10 -1.57
N ASP A 46 -12.00 14.03 -2.21
CA ASP A 46 -13.30 13.87 -1.57
C ASP A 46 -13.80 12.42 -1.52
N ARG A 47 -13.24 11.54 -2.35
CA ARG A 47 -13.63 10.12 -2.40
C ARG A 47 -12.46 9.23 -2.82
N PRO A 48 -12.43 7.97 -2.35
CA PRO A 48 -11.50 6.98 -2.84
C PRO A 48 -11.85 6.57 -4.28
N VAL A 49 -10.83 6.43 -5.14
CA VAL A 49 -10.96 6.08 -6.56
C VAL A 49 -10.12 4.84 -6.93
N GLY A 50 -9.53 4.17 -5.95
CA GLY A 50 -8.75 2.96 -6.12
C GLY A 50 -7.88 2.66 -4.90
N HIS A 51 -7.15 1.55 -4.94
CA HIS A 51 -6.14 1.24 -3.95
C HIS A 51 -4.97 0.47 -4.57
N LEU A 52 -3.83 0.53 -3.90
CA LEU A 52 -2.66 -0.29 -4.14
C LEU A 52 -2.37 -1.05 -2.84
N GLU A 53 -1.95 -2.29 -2.95
CA GLU A 53 -1.54 -3.09 -1.81
C GLU A 53 -0.12 -3.61 -2.05
N THR A 54 0.70 -3.62 -1.01
CA THR A 54 1.98 -4.33 -1.07
C THR A 54 1.73 -5.83 -0.92
N ASP A 55 2.68 -6.64 -1.39
CA ASP A 55 2.78 -8.00 -0.83
C ASP A 55 3.01 -7.94 0.69
N TYR A 56 2.87 -9.06 1.39
CA TYR A 56 3.20 -9.13 2.81
C TYR A 56 4.67 -8.75 3.04
N LEU A 57 4.90 -7.59 3.66
CA LEU A 57 6.21 -7.06 3.97
C LEU A 57 6.82 -7.76 5.19
N PHE A 58 5.97 -8.12 6.15
CA PHE A 58 6.36 -8.79 7.37
C PHE A 58 5.44 -9.96 7.68
N ARG A 59 5.98 -10.94 8.40
CA ARG A 59 5.25 -12.09 8.91
C ARG A 59 5.58 -12.30 10.39
N GLY A 60 4.57 -12.67 11.17
CA GLY A 60 4.70 -12.87 12.61
C GLY A 60 3.96 -14.11 13.10
N ALA A 61 4.33 -14.61 14.28
CA ALA A 61 3.60 -15.71 14.94
C ALA A 61 2.23 -15.24 15.48
N THR A 62 2.07 -13.94 15.70
CA THR A 62 0.82 -13.28 16.06
C THR A 62 0.57 -12.09 15.13
N PRO A 63 -0.68 -11.57 15.06
CA PRO A 63 -0.97 -10.33 14.33
C PRO A 63 -0.11 -9.15 14.81
N ALA A 64 0.11 -9.05 16.12
CA ALA A 64 0.91 -8.00 16.73
C ALA A 64 2.39 -8.08 16.31
N ASP A 65 2.96 -9.29 16.23
CA ASP A 65 4.34 -9.49 15.79
C ASP A 65 4.54 -9.12 14.32
N ALA A 66 3.53 -9.38 13.48
CA ALA A 66 3.55 -8.99 12.07
C ALA A 66 3.39 -7.46 11.91
N LEU A 67 2.56 -6.83 12.74
CA LEU A 67 2.24 -5.41 12.68
C LEU A 67 3.34 -4.50 13.25
N ALA A 68 4.01 -4.91 14.33
CA ALA A 68 5.03 -4.10 15.00
C ALA A 68 6.13 -3.54 14.07
N PRO A 69 6.79 -4.35 13.22
CA PRO A 69 7.78 -3.82 12.28
C PRO A 69 7.17 -2.93 11.20
N LEU A 70 5.91 -3.18 10.82
CA LEU A 70 5.18 -2.37 9.86
C LEU A 70 4.92 -0.95 10.40
N LEU A 71 4.57 -0.85 11.69
CA LEU A 71 4.39 0.44 12.39
C LEU A 71 5.70 1.18 12.67
N ALA A 72 6.84 0.47 12.64
CA ALA A 72 8.17 1.06 12.80
C ALA A 72 8.75 1.62 11.49
N LEU A 73 8.08 1.43 10.35
CA LEU A 73 8.51 1.99 9.07
C LEU A 73 8.54 3.52 9.12
N THR A 74 9.59 4.11 8.54
CA THR A 74 9.63 5.56 8.36
C THR A 74 8.68 5.98 7.24
N LEU A 75 8.28 7.26 7.23
CA LEU A 75 7.51 7.81 6.10
C LEU A 75 8.26 7.66 4.76
N GLN A 76 9.59 7.66 4.78
CA GLN A 76 10.40 7.44 3.59
C GLN A 76 10.30 6.00 3.09
N ASP A 77 10.28 5.01 3.98
CA ASP A 77 10.10 3.61 3.61
C ASP A 77 8.69 3.37 3.06
N VAL A 78 7.68 3.93 3.70
CA VAL A 78 6.28 3.89 3.21
C VAL A 78 6.18 4.48 1.81
N LYS A 79 6.81 5.64 1.56
CA LYS A 79 6.86 6.27 0.24
C LYS A 79 7.53 5.38 -0.80
N ARG A 80 8.65 4.72 -0.44
CA ARG A 80 9.35 3.80 -1.35
C ARG A 80 8.45 2.62 -1.74
N HIS A 81 7.70 2.07 -0.79
CA HIS A 81 6.74 1.00 -1.07
C HIS A 81 5.60 1.47 -1.98
N LEU A 82 5.06 2.67 -1.77
CA LEU A 82 4.05 3.26 -2.66
C LEU A 82 4.57 3.35 -4.10
N ASP A 83 5.74 3.95 -4.30
CA ASP A 83 6.32 4.14 -5.64
C ASP A 83 6.58 2.80 -6.34
N ALA A 84 7.05 1.79 -5.60
CA ALA A 84 7.23 0.45 -6.12
C ALA A 84 5.91 -0.25 -6.49
N CYS A 85 4.80 0.07 -5.82
CA CYS A 85 3.48 -0.43 -6.20
C CYS A 85 2.97 0.24 -7.49
N ILE A 86 3.16 1.56 -7.61
CA ILE A 86 2.79 2.32 -8.82
C ILE A 86 3.56 1.78 -10.03
N GLN A 87 4.88 1.60 -9.91
CA GLN A 87 5.71 1.06 -11.00
C GLN A 87 5.32 -0.35 -11.44
N ARG A 88 4.78 -1.17 -10.52
CA ARG A 88 4.28 -2.52 -10.85
C ARG A 88 2.91 -2.51 -11.52
N GLN A 89 2.12 -1.45 -11.31
CA GLN A 89 0.81 -1.30 -11.93
C GLN A 89 0.84 -0.61 -13.29
N GLU A 90 1.93 0.09 -13.64
CA GLU A 90 2.06 0.64 -15.00
C GLU A 90 2.01 -0.51 -16.01
N PRO A 91 0.93 -0.59 -16.82
CA PRO A 91 0.96 -1.45 -17.99
C PRO A 91 2.05 -0.88 -18.89
N ARG A 92 2.86 -1.77 -19.48
CA ARG A 92 3.68 -1.49 -20.65
C ARG A 92 2.93 -0.48 -21.52
N THR A 93 3.47 0.72 -21.66
CA THR A 93 3.02 1.68 -22.66
C THR A 93 3.33 1.08 -24.03
N GLU A 94 2.48 0.18 -24.49
CA GLU A 94 2.50 -0.31 -25.86
C GLU A 94 1.91 0.81 -26.72
N ASN A 95 2.84 1.61 -27.21
CA ASN A 95 2.62 2.71 -28.10
C ASN A 95 2.67 2.18 -29.54
N GLU A 96 1.55 1.70 -30.08
CA GLU A 96 1.31 1.58 -31.52
C GLU A 96 -0.18 1.93 -31.75
N GLY A 97 -0.59 3.02 -32.40
CA GLY A 97 0.05 3.71 -33.50
C GLY A 97 -0.42 3.13 -34.84
N ARG A 98 -1.58 3.62 -35.32
CA ARG A 98 -1.86 3.92 -36.74
C ARG A 98 -1.94 2.75 -37.74
N VAL A 99 -3.16 2.48 -38.22
CA VAL A 99 -3.58 2.78 -39.62
C VAL A 99 -5.09 2.95 -39.70
#